data_AF-A0A5C8QBQ7-F1
#
_entry.id   AF-A0A5C8QBQ7-F1
#
_cell.length_a   1.000
_cell.length_b   1.000
_cell.length_c   1.000
_cell.angle_alpha   90.00
_cell.angle_beta   90.00
_cell.angle_gamma   90.00
#
_symmetry.space_group_name_H-M   'P 1'
#
loop_
_entity.id
_entity.type
_entity.pdbx_description
1 polymer ?
#
loop_
_entity_poly.entity_id
_entity_poly.type
_entity_poly.pdbx_seq_one_letter_code
_entity_poly.pdbx_strand_id
1 'polypeptide(L)'
;MRESVRAALPGLGRESFATAWAWLGDHRAAEVAVRELRCGRPYEFTLPTDAGCWTWTTRLVSVLPLRDPCLASITPSLSAT
;
A
#
# COMPACT_ATOMS: atom_id res chain seq x y z
N MET A 1 7.17 3.39 6.99
CA MET A 1 6.26 4.13 6.11
C MET A 1 5.68 5.36 6.77
N ARG A 2 4.89 5.22 7.85
CA ARG A 2 4.28 6.37 8.56
C ARG A 2 5.30 7.44 8.96
N GLU A 3 6.46 7.04 9.50
CA GLU A 3 7.54 7.99 9.82
C GLU A 3 8.17 8.64 8.58
N SER A 4 8.40 7.88 7.50
CA SER A 4 8.97 8.42 6.25
C SER A 4 8.03 9.42 5.59
N VAL A 5 6.71 9.14 5.56
CA VAL A 5 5.69 10.07 5.08
C VAL A 5 5.66 11.29 6.00
N ARG A 6 5.63 11.10 7.32
CA ARG A 6 5.66 12.20 8.31
C ARG A 6 6.86 13.12 8.15
N ALA A 7 8.04 12.59 7.84
CA ALA A 7 9.22 13.40 7.56
C ALA A 7 9.10 14.22 6.27
N ALA A 8 8.35 13.75 5.28
CA ALA A 8 8.10 14.45 4.02
C ALA A 8 6.94 15.46 4.08
N LEU A 9 5.99 15.28 5.02
CA LEU A 9 4.81 16.13 5.19
C LEU A 9 5.08 17.64 5.33
N PRO A 10 6.15 18.13 5.98
CA PRO A 10 6.39 19.58 6.14
C PRO A 10 6.58 20.33 4.80
N GLY A 11 6.88 19.63 3.71
CA GLY A 11 7.01 20.22 2.37
C GLY A 11 5.71 20.25 1.56
N LEU A 12 4.60 19.73 2.10
CA LEU A 12 3.32 19.68 1.40
C LEU A 12 2.47 20.92 1.70
N GLY A 13 1.71 21.37 0.70
CA GLY A 13 0.62 22.33 0.90
C GLY A 13 -0.43 21.79 1.88
N ARG A 14 -1.21 22.69 2.50
CA ARG A 14 -2.17 22.34 3.57
C ARG A 14 -3.15 21.23 3.20
N GLU A 15 -3.71 21.29 1.99
CA GLU A 15 -4.70 20.31 1.52
C GLU A 15 -4.05 18.93 1.23
N SER A 16 -2.87 18.94 0.61
CA SER A 16 -2.07 17.73 0.38
C SER A 16 -1.61 17.10 1.70
N PHE A 17 -1.23 17.93 2.69
CA PHE A 17 -0.89 17.49 4.04
C PHE A 17 -2.08 16.80 4.71
N ALA A 18 -3.27 17.42 4.69
CA ALA A 18 -4.46 16.87 5.30
C ALA A 18 -4.85 15.52 4.68
N THR A 19 -4.79 15.44 3.34
CA THR A 19 -5.07 14.20 2.59
C THR A 19 -4.07 13.09 2.93
N ALA A 20 -2.77 13.40 2.97
CA ALA A 20 -1.74 12.45 3.34
C ALA A 20 -1.88 11.97 4.80
N TRP A 21 -2.24 12.88 5.71
CA TRP A 21 -2.43 12.54 7.12
C TRP A 21 -3.68 11.68 7.35
N ALA A 22 -4.77 11.98 6.63
CA ALA A 22 -5.98 11.15 6.63
C ALA A 22 -5.68 9.75 6.12
N TRP A 23 -4.94 9.62 5.01
CA TRP A 23 -4.52 8.33 4.46
C TRP A 23 -3.64 7.54 5.45
N LEU A 24 -2.75 8.18 6.20
CA LEU A 24 -1.96 7.53 7.27
C LEU A 24 -2.80 7.00 8.45
N GLY A 25 -4.01 7.54 8.63
CA GLY A 25 -4.98 7.09 9.64
C GLY A 25 -6.06 6.16 9.08
N ASP A 26 -6.12 5.97 7.76
CA ASP A 26 -7.12 5.14 7.11
C ASP A 26 -6.77 3.66 7.26
N HIS A 27 -7.46 3.00 8.18
CA HIS A 27 -7.27 1.58 8.49
C HIS A 27 -7.68 0.70 7.30
N ARG A 28 -8.68 1.11 6.51
CA ARG A 28 -9.15 0.36 5.35
C ARG A 28 -8.13 0.44 4.20
N ALA A 29 -7.56 1.62 3.96
CA ALA A 29 -6.47 1.77 2.99
C ALA A 29 -5.24 0.95 3.40
N ALA A 30 -4.92 0.91 4.70
CA ALA A 30 -3.83 0.10 5.23
C ALA A 30 -4.08 -1.42 5.02
N GLU A 31 -5.29 -1.91 5.26
CA GLU A 31 -5.66 -3.31 5.00
C GLU A 31 -5.53 -3.67 3.51
N VAL A 32 -5.98 -2.79 2.61
CA VAL A 32 -5.82 -2.98 1.17
C VAL A 32 -4.35 -3.02 0.79
N ALA A 33 -3.53 -2.09 1.29
CA ALA A 33 -2.10 -2.08 1.03
C ALA A 33 -1.43 -3.38 1.53
N VAL A 34 -1.77 -3.84 2.73
CA VAL A 34 -1.25 -5.11 3.28
C VAL A 34 -1.68 -6.30 2.43
N ARG A 35 -2.91 -6.32 1.92
CA ARG A 35 -3.40 -7.39 1.03
C ARG A 35 -2.64 -7.41 -0.29
N GLU A 36 -2.52 -6.27 -0.98
CA GLU A 36 -1.80 -6.19 -2.26
C GLU A 36 -0.32 -6.58 -2.09
N LEU A 37 0.33 -6.08 -1.04
CA LEU A 37 1.71 -6.42 -0.70
C LEU A 37 1.89 -7.92 -0.44
N ARG A 38 0.94 -8.57 0.25
CA ARG A 38 0.95 -10.03 0.46
C ARG A 38 0.84 -10.81 -0.84
N CYS A 39 0.10 -10.30 -1.82
CA CYS A 39 0.00 -10.88 -3.16
C CYS A 39 1.24 -10.58 -4.03
N GLY A 40 2.30 -9.99 -3.47
CA GLY A 40 3.52 -9.61 -4.21
C GLY A 40 3.36 -8.38 -5.10
N ARG A 41 2.26 -7.62 -4.95
CA ARG A 41 2.00 -6.40 -5.73
C ARG A 41 2.42 -5.16 -4.95
N PRO A 42 3.09 -4.18 -5.57
CA PRO A 42 3.34 -2.90 -4.92
C PRO A 42 2.00 -2.19 -4.70
N TYR A 43 1.89 -1.45 -3.59
CA TYR A 43 0.77 -0.55 -3.37
C TYR A 43 1.26 0.90 -3.53
N GLU A 44 0.56 1.66 -4.37
CA GLU A 44 0.88 3.04 -4.69
C GLU A 44 -0.20 3.98 -4.15
N PHE A 45 0.25 5.04 -3.50
CA PHE A 45 -0.61 6.15 -3.10
C PHE A 45 -0.16 7.41 -3.85
N THR A 46 -1.09 8.01 -4.58
CA THR A 46 -0.84 9.19 -5.39
C THR A 46 -1.51 10.40 -4.76
N LEU A 47 -0.75 11.47 -4.58
CA LEU A 47 -1.17 12.70 -3.94
C LEU A 47 -0.95 13.89 -4.89
N PRO A 48 -2.02 14.52 -5.38
CA PRO A 48 -1.88 15.79 -6.08
C PRO A 48 -1.43 16.90 -5.12
N THR A 49 -0.53 17.74 -5.62
CA THR A 49 0.05 18.91 -4.93
C THR A 49 0.04 20.09 -5.89
N ASP A 50 0.16 21.30 -5.37
CA ASP A 50 0.22 22.51 -6.22
C ASP A 50 1.43 22.51 -7.18
N ALA A 51 2.50 21.78 -6.83
CA ALA A 51 3.71 21.65 -7.63
C ALA A 51 3.71 20.44 -8.59
N GLY A 52 2.62 19.66 -8.64
CA GLY A 52 2.54 18.44 -9.43
C GLY A 52 2.01 17.25 -8.63
N CYS A 53 2.46 16.05 -8.93
CA CYS A 53 1.93 14.83 -8.32
C CYS A 53 3.03 14.05 -7.59
N TRP A 54 2.75 13.65 -6.35
CA TRP A 54 3.64 12.82 -5.55
C TRP A 54 3.10 11.39 -5.52
N THR A 55 3.96 10.40 -5.77
CA THR A 55 3.59 8.99 -5.67
C THR A 55 4.44 8.32 -4.60
N TRP A 56 3.79 7.73 -3.61
CA TRP A 56 4.42 6.88 -2.60
C TRP A 56 4.18 5.42 -2.93
N THR A 57 5.25 4.74 -3.34
CA THR A 57 5.24 3.30 -3.59
C THR A 57 5.65 2.54 -2.33
N THR A 58 4.85 1.57 -1.95
CA THR A 58 5.15 0.64 -0.87
C THR A 58 5.64 -0.68 -1.42
N ARG A 59 6.67 -1.22 -0.76
CA ARG A 59 7.26 -2.53 -1.06
C ARG A 59 7.59 -3.26 0.23
N LEU A 60 7.43 -4.57 0.24
CA LEU A 60 7.91 -5.41 1.34
C LEU A 60 9.45 -5.38 1.35
N VAL A 61 10.05 -5.03 2.49
CA VAL A 61 11.52 -4.89 2.61
C VAL A 61 12.17 -6.13 3.25
N SER A 62 11.39 -7.01 3.87
CA SER A 62 11.84 -8.30 4.38
C SER A 62 10.64 -9.20 4.62
N VAL A 63 10.66 -10.38 4.02
CA VAL A 63 9.59 -11.37 4.08
C VAL A 63 9.68 -12.07 5.45
N LEU A 64 8.82 -11.71 6.42
CA LEU A 64 8.38 -12.76 7.35
C LEU A 64 7.64 -13.79 6.47
N PRO A 65 7.82 -15.10 6.63
CA PRO A 65 7.13 -16.08 5.79
C PRO A 65 5.62 -15.93 6.00
N LEU A 66 4.98 -15.17 5.11
CA LEU A 66 3.54 -14.99 5.11
C LEU A 66 2.98 -16.28 4.52
N ARG A 67 2.40 -17.13 5.38
CA ARG A 67 1.58 -18.25 4.90
C ARG A 67 0.52 -17.66 3.98
N ASP A 68 0.60 -18.02 2.71
CA ASP A 68 -0.24 -17.50 1.64
C ASP A 68 -1.63 -18.14 1.67
N PRO A 69 -2.73 -17.38 1.92
CA PRO A 69 -4.07 -17.84 1.58
C PRO A 69 -4.38 -17.67 0.09
N CYS A 70 -3.56 -16.91 -0.68
CA CYS A 70 -3.85 -16.59 -2.07
C CYS A 70 -3.60 -17.77 -3.03
N LEU A 71 -2.76 -18.73 -2.64
CA LEU A 71 -2.53 -19.98 -3.38
C LEU A 71 -3.71 -20.98 -3.29
N ALA A 72 -4.63 -20.83 -2.32
CA ALA A 72 -5.78 -21.72 -2.20
C ALA A 72 -6.85 -21.50 -3.29
N SER A 73 -6.81 -20.35 -3.99
CA SER A 73 -7.81 -19.98 -4.99
C SER A 73 -7.49 -20.43 -6.41
N ILE A 74 -6.29 -20.99 -6.64
CA ILE A 74 -5.85 -21.48 -7.95
C ILE A 74 -5.53 -22.97 -7.82
N THR A 75 -6.55 -23.76 -7.52
CA THR A 75 -6.50 -25.18 -7.89
C THR A 75 -7.43 -25.33 -9.10
N PRO A 76 -6.93 -25.45 -10.34
CA PRO A 76 -7.75 -26.06 -11.37
C PRO A 76 -8.04 -27.49 -10.91
N SER A 77 -9.31 -27.82 -10.69
CA SER A 77 -9.77 -29.18 -10.46
C SER A 77 -9.31 -30.06 -11.62
N LEU A 78 -8.16 -30.72 -11.46
CA LEU A 78 -7.79 -31.89 -12.24
C LEU A 78 -8.52 -33.09 -11.63
N SER A 79 -9.79 -33.22 -12.01
CA SER A 79 -10.48 -34.51 -12.02
C SER A 79 -10.23 -35.10 -13.41
N ALA A 80 -9.21 -35.95 -13.57
CA ALA A 80 -9.26 -37.40 -13.37
C ALA A 80 -9.99 -38.11 -14.54
N THR A 81 -9.14 -38.75 -15.37
CA THR A 81 -9.26 -40.02 -16.12
C THR A 81 -10.56 -40.38 -16.83
#